data_AF-A0A3C0U5N7-F1
#
_entry.id   AF-A0A3C0U5N7-F1
#
_cell.length_a   1.000
_cell.length_b   1.000
_cell.length_c   1.000
_cell.angle_alpha   90.00
_cell.angle_beta   90.00
_cell.angle_gamma   90.00
#
_symmetry.space_group_name_H-M   'P 1'
#
loop_
_entity.id
_entity.type
_entity.pdbx_description
1 polymer ?
#
loop_
_entity_poly.entity_id
_entity_poly.type
_entity_poly.pdbx_seq_one_letter_code
_entity_poly.pdbx_strand_id
1 'polypeptide(L)'
;MFTHCVSRASLELDTQVSKSLISCHENISRILTSYDEHWNLQDQIGAYEQLALQIARFSALVEQLSPALNIYPGIALMVRFSEELFFDVQHVSAKKRNHLQMLAVYLPNQNMLLLKPKMDYKFGRNNEKDNTIN
;
A
#
# COMPACT_ATOMS: atom_id res chain seq x y z
N MET A 1 18.37 -43.97 7.24
CA MET A 1 18.96 -42.68 7.68
C MET A 1 18.69 -41.56 6.67
N PHE A 2 19.03 -41.74 5.38
CA PHE A 2 18.80 -40.74 4.33
C PHE A 2 17.33 -40.27 4.22
N THR A 3 16.38 -41.21 4.17
CA THR A 3 14.93 -40.90 4.09
C THR A 3 14.44 -40.04 5.26
N HIS A 4 14.88 -40.33 6.48
CA HIS A 4 14.55 -39.55 7.67
C HIS A 4 15.11 -38.11 7.59
N CYS A 5 16.35 -37.94 7.11
CA CYS A 5 16.94 -36.61 6.94
C CYS A 5 16.19 -35.78 5.89
N VAL A 6 15.80 -36.40 4.77
CA VAL A 6 15.01 -35.76 3.71
C VAL A 6 13.62 -35.36 4.23
N SER A 7 12.92 -36.25 4.94
CA SER A 7 11.61 -35.94 5.53
C SER A 7 11.68 -34.81 6.55
N ARG A 8 12.72 -34.78 7.39
CA ARG A 8 12.93 -33.70 8.36
C ARG A 8 13.19 -32.35 7.68
N ALA A 9 14.05 -32.34 6.64
CA ALA A 9 14.32 -31.12 5.87
C ALA A 9 13.07 -30.60 5.16
N SER A 10 12.22 -31.49 4.63
CA SER A 10 10.92 -31.12 4.05
C SER A 10 10.02 -30.44 5.07
N LEU A 11 9.90 -31.01 6.28
CA LEU A 11 9.06 -30.45 7.34
C LEU A 11 9.58 -29.08 7.82
N GLU A 12 10.89 -28.93 7.94
CA GLU A 12 11.53 -27.66 8.30
C GLU A 12 11.26 -26.59 7.24
N LEU A 13 11.33 -26.94 5.95
CA LEU A 13 11.00 -26.05 4.85
C LEU A 13 9.52 -25.65 4.87
N ASP A 14 8.60 -26.60 5.00
CA ASP A 14 7.15 -26.34 5.06
C ASP A 14 6.81 -25.39 6.21
N THR A 15 7.46 -25.57 7.36
CA THR A 15 7.31 -24.71 8.54
C THR A 15 7.83 -23.30 8.26
N GLN A 16 8.98 -23.17 7.57
CA GLN A 16 9.57 -21.89 7.23
C GLN A 16 8.73 -21.12 6.20
N VAL A 17 8.22 -21.81 5.18
CA VAL A 17 7.31 -21.23 4.17
C VAL A 17 6.05 -20.72 4.87
N SER A 18 5.43 -21.53 5.73
CA SER A 18 4.22 -21.16 6.47
C SER A 18 4.42 -19.93 7.35
N LYS A 19 5.52 -19.87 8.12
CA LYS A 19 5.86 -18.70 8.94
C LYS A 19 6.07 -17.45 8.07
N SER A 20 6.71 -17.60 6.92
CA SER A 20 6.99 -16.49 6.01
C SER A 20 5.71 -15.96 5.37
N LEU A 21 4.76 -16.84 5.03
CA LEU A 21 3.44 -16.46 4.52
C LEU A 21 2.63 -15.67 5.55
N ILE A 22 2.59 -16.14 6.81
CA ILE A 22 1.93 -15.41 7.90
C ILE A 22 2.54 -14.02 8.06
N SER A 23 3.87 -13.92 8.08
CA SER A 23 4.57 -12.64 8.18
C SER A 23 4.27 -11.70 6.99
N CYS A 24 4.17 -12.23 5.76
CA CYS A 24 3.75 -11.43 4.61
C CYS A 24 2.34 -10.87 4.82
N HIS A 25 1.41 -11.70 5.30
CA HIS A 25 0.03 -11.29 5.54
C HIS A 25 -0.09 -10.23 6.64
N GLU A 26 0.65 -10.38 7.74
CA GLU A 26 0.74 -9.38 8.81
C GLU A 26 1.29 -8.05 8.28
N ASN A 27 2.34 -8.10 7.45
CA ASN A 27 2.92 -6.90 6.85
C ASN A 27 1.96 -6.20 5.89
N ILE A 28 1.26 -6.96 5.03
CA ILE A 28 0.22 -6.42 4.14
C ILE A 28 -0.85 -5.71 4.97
N SER A 29 -1.37 -6.39 5.99
CA SER A 29 -2.42 -5.85 6.86
C SER A 29 -1.97 -4.57 7.56
N ARG A 30 -0.73 -4.55 8.07
CA ARG A 30 -0.14 -3.38 8.72
C ARG A 30 -0.01 -2.20 7.77
N ILE A 31 0.49 -2.42 6.54
CA ILE A 31 0.65 -1.36 5.55
C ILE A 31 -0.72 -0.78 5.16
N LEU A 32 -1.72 -1.64 4.96
CA LEU A 32 -3.08 -1.20 4.61
C LEU A 32 -3.74 -0.42 5.74
N THR A 33 -3.54 -0.81 7.00
CA THR A 33 -4.10 -0.09 8.16
C THR A 33 -3.40 1.24 8.43
N SER A 34 -2.08 1.32 8.23
CA SER A 34 -1.35 2.58 8.40
C SER A 34 -1.38 3.47 7.15
N TYR A 35 -1.99 3.03 6.05
CA TYR A 35 -1.98 3.81 4.80
C TYR A 35 -2.70 5.16 4.96
N ASP A 36 -3.83 5.18 5.67
CA ASP A 36 -4.64 6.38 5.90
C ASP A 36 -3.91 7.43 6.74
N GLU A 37 -2.84 7.05 7.43
CA GLU A 37 -2.01 7.95 8.24
C GLU A 37 -1.01 8.75 7.37
N HIS A 38 -0.77 8.34 6.13
CA HIS A 38 0.18 9.00 5.23
C HIS A 38 -0.46 10.20 4.52
N TRP A 39 -0.10 11.41 4.94
CA TRP A 39 -0.58 12.66 4.34
C TRP A 39 0.23 13.10 3.11
N ASN A 40 1.49 12.73 3.04
CA ASN A 40 2.36 13.14 1.93
C ASN A 40 2.38 12.08 0.82
N LEU A 41 2.55 12.55 -0.42
CA LEU A 41 2.48 11.68 -1.60
C LEU A 41 3.64 10.69 -1.68
N GLN A 42 4.80 11.04 -1.12
CA GLN A 42 6.02 10.23 -1.18
C GLN A 42 5.93 9.00 -0.26
N ASP A 43 5.41 9.17 0.95
CA ASP A 43 5.16 8.08 1.90
C ASP A 43 4.04 7.18 1.39
N GLN A 44 2.99 7.75 0.76
CA GLN A 44 1.97 6.94 0.10
C GLN A 44 2.56 6.07 -1.02
N ILE A 45 3.45 6.62 -1.87
CA ILE A 45 4.17 5.83 -2.90
C ILE A 45 4.99 4.72 -2.24
N GLY A 46 5.76 5.06 -1.20
CA GLY A 46 6.56 4.09 -0.46
C GLY A 46 5.72 2.96 0.14
N ALA A 47 4.54 3.28 0.69
CA ALA A 47 3.59 2.31 1.21
C ALA A 47 3.07 1.37 0.11
N TYR A 48 2.69 1.88 -1.07
CA TYR A 48 2.27 1.04 -2.19
C TYR A 48 3.42 0.17 -2.72
N GLU A 49 4.65 0.67 -2.77
CA GLU A 49 5.81 -0.12 -3.19
C GLU A 49 6.13 -1.25 -2.19
N GLN A 50 6.06 -0.97 -0.89
CA GLN A 50 6.18 -1.99 0.15
C GLN A 50 5.05 -3.01 0.07
N LEU A 51 3.81 -2.56 -0.15
CA LEU A 51 2.66 -3.44 -0.33
C LEU A 51 2.86 -4.39 -1.52
N ALA A 52 3.27 -3.84 -2.68
CA ALA A 52 3.57 -4.63 -3.87
C ALA A 52 4.65 -5.69 -3.61
N LEU A 53 5.70 -5.33 -2.87
CA LEU A 53 6.76 -6.26 -2.50
C LEU A 53 6.22 -7.42 -1.64
N GLN A 54 5.36 -7.14 -0.67
CA GLN A 54 4.78 -8.20 0.17
C GLN A 54 3.85 -9.11 -0.63
N ILE A 55 3.06 -8.56 -1.55
CA ILE A 55 2.17 -9.33 -2.42
C ILE A 55 2.98 -10.24 -3.37
N ALA A 56 4.05 -9.72 -3.96
CA ALA A 56 4.93 -10.51 -4.83
C ALA A 56 5.60 -11.66 -4.05
N ARG A 57 6.07 -11.39 -2.82
CA ARG A 57 6.62 -12.42 -1.92
C ARG A 57 5.57 -13.47 -1.55
N PHE A 58 4.34 -13.05 -1.27
CA PHE A 58 3.23 -13.95 -0.98
C PHE A 58 2.97 -14.89 -2.16
N SER A 59 2.83 -14.35 -3.39
CA SER A 59 2.61 -15.15 -4.60
C SER A 59 3.67 -16.23 -4.77
N ALA A 60 4.96 -15.84 -4.66
CA ALA A 60 6.08 -16.77 -4.80
C ALA A 60 6.18 -17.83 -3.69
N LEU A 61 5.71 -17.54 -2.48
CA LEU A 61 5.71 -18.48 -1.36
C LEU A 61 4.52 -19.44 -1.41
N VAL A 62 3.35 -18.98 -1.88
CA VAL A 62 2.15 -19.81 -2.01
C VAL A 62 2.37 -20.93 -3.02
N GLU A 63 3.09 -20.69 -4.10
CA GLU A 63 3.46 -21.74 -5.08
C GLU A 63 4.35 -22.85 -4.50
N GLN A 64 5.08 -22.56 -3.43
CA GLN A 64 5.94 -23.54 -2.75
C GLN A 64 5.19 -24.43 -1.78
N LEU A 65 3.91 -24.13 -1.50
CA LEU A 65 3.08 -24.97 -0.66
C LEU A 65 2.81 -26.31 -1.36
N SER A 66 2.83 -27.38 -0.57
CA SER A 66 2.51 -28.71 -1.07
C SER A 66 1.10 -28.73 -1.70
N PRO A 67 0.94 -29.23 -2.93
CA PRO A 67 -0.39 -29.35 -3.56
C PRO A 67 -1.30 -30.37 -2.87
N ALA A 68 -0.75 -31.18 -1.95
CA ALA A 68 -1.54 -32.06 -1.09
C ALA A 68 -2.28 -31.30 0.03
N LEU A 69 -1.90 -30.04 0.29
CA LEU A 69 -2.58 -29.19 1.26
C LEU A 69 -3.93 -28.75 0.68
N ASN A 70 -5.03 -29.14 1.34
CA ASN A 70 -6.37 -28.72 0.93
C ASN A 70 -6.66 -27.30 1.45
N ILE A 71 -6.26 -26.30 0.68
CA ILE A 71 -6.38 -24.88 1.03
C ILE A 71 -7.50 -24.23 0.21
N TYR A 72 -8.25 -23.34 0.84
CA TYR A 72 -9.26 -22.52 0.17
C TYR A 72 -8.92 -21.02 0.28
N PRO A 73 -8.96 -20.26 -0.84
CA PRO A 73 -9.08 -20.75 -2.21
C PRO A 73 -7.84 -21.57 -2.61
N GLY A 74 -7.95 -22.38 -3.67
CA GLY A 74 -6.84 -23.23 -4.10
C GLY A 74 -5.60 -22.43 -4.50
N ILE A 75 -4.40 -23.03 -4.41
CA ILE A 75 -3.09 -22.39 -4.67
C ILE A 75 -3.11 -21.59 -5.98
N ALA A 76 -3.57 -22.18 -7.09
CA ALA A 76 -3.61 -21.51 -8.39
C ALA A 76 -4.48 -20.25 -8.40
N LEU A 77 -5.60 -20.24 -7.67
CA LEU A 77 -6.45 -19.07 -7.54
C LEU A 77 -5.80 -18.01 -6.64
N MET A 78 -5.17 -18.43 -5.53
CA MET A 78 -4.45 -17.51 -4.65
C MET A 78 -3.35 -16.78 -5.39
N VAL A 79 -2.53 -17.50 -6.17
CA VAL A 79 -1.45 -16.94 -7.00
C VAL A 79 -2.03 -15.94 -7.99
N ARG A 80 -3.04 -16.35 -8.77
CA ARG A 80 -3.68 -15.47 -9.75
C ARG A 80 -4.21 -14.18 -9.12
N PHE A 81 -4.93 -14.28 -7.99
CA PHE A 81 -5.45 -13.10 -7.30
C PHE A 81 -4.34 -12.20 -6.75
N SER A 82 -3.25 -12.78 -6.23
CA SER A 82 -2.11 -11.98 -5.78
C SER A 82 -1.37 -11.29 -6.92
N GLU A 83 -1.25 -11.92 -8.09
CA GLU A 83 -0.65 -11.30 -9.27
C GLU A 83 -1.50 -10.16 -9.81
N GLU A 84 -2.82 -10.36 -9.95
CA GLU A 84 -3.76 -9.31 -10.34
C GLU A 84 -3.65 -8.10 -9.38
N LEU A 85 -3.69 -8.35 -8.07
CA LEU A 85 -3.54 -7.32 -7.05
C LEU A 85 -2.17 -6.61 -7.12
N PHE A 86 -1.10 -7.35 -7.40
CA PHE A 86 0.24 -6.76 -7.56
C PHE A 86 0.26 -5.73 -8.69
N PHE A 87 -0.31 -6.06 -9.85
CA PHE A 87 -0.36 -5.13 -10.98
C PHE A 87 -1.22 -3.90 -10.68
N ASP A 88 -2.35 -4.06 -10.00
CA ASP A 88 -3.21 -2.93 -9.59
C ASP A 88 -2.46 -1.97 -8.65
N VAL A 89 -1.79 -2.51 -7.63
CA VAL A 89 -0.98 -1.74 -6.67
C VAL A 89 0.17 -1.01 -7.38
N GLN A 90 0.87 -1.68 -8.29
CA GLN A 90 1.93 -1.07 -9.09
C GLN A 90 1.41 0.05 -10.00
N HIS A 91 0.24 -0.12 -10.60
CA HIS A 91 -0.41 0.89 -11.42
C HIS A 91 -0.73 2.15 -10.60
N VAL A 92 -1.30 1.99 -9.41
CA VAL A 92 -1.60 3.11 -8.51
C VAL A 92 -0.32 3.82 -8.06
N SER A 93 0.73 3.06 -7.70
CA SER A 93 2.04 3.62 -7.36
C SER A 93 2.63 4.44 -8.52
N ALA A 94 2.61 3.90 -9.75
CA ALA A 94 3.10 4.60 -10.93
C ALA A 94 2.34 5.91 -11.20
N LYS A 95 1.01 5.89 -11.06
CA LYS A 95 0.17 7.10 -11.20
C LYS A 95 0.55 8.16 -10.16
N LYS A 96 0.79 7.76 -8.90
CA LYS A 96 1.21 8.67 -7.83
C LYS A 96 2.63 9.23 -8.08
N ARG A 97 3.57 8.40 -8.55
CA ARG A 97 4.91 8.85 -8.95
C ARG A 97 4.85 9.88 -10.08
N ASN A 98 4.02 9.65 -11.09
CA ASN A 98 3.80 10.62 -12.16
C ASN A 98 3.22 11.94 -11.61
N HIS A 99 2.24 11.87 -10.71
CA HIS A 99 1.68 13.05 -10.07
C HIS A 99 2.75 13.83 -9.27
N LEU A 100 3.60 13.14 -8.52
CA LEU A 100 4.72 13.76 -7.79
C LEU A 100 5.70 14.46 -8.73
N GLN A 101 6.04 13.81 -9.85
CA GLN A 101 6.92 14.38 -10.88
C GLN A 101 6.30 15.63 -11.53
N MET A 102 5.01 15.59 -11.83
CA MET A 102 4.28 16.75 -12.35
C MET A 102 4.32 17.91 -11.34
N LEU A 103 4.03 17.68 -10.07
CA LEU A 103 4.17 18.71 -9.05
C LEU A 103 5.60 19.28 -9.01
N ALA A 104 6.62 18.43 -9.04
CA ALA A 104 8.02 18.86 -9.05
C ALA A 104 8.41 19.68 -10.29
N VAL A 105 7.77 19.48 -11.45
CA VAL A 105 8.04 20.25 -12.69
C VAL A 105 7.25 21.56 -12.74
N TYR A 106 6.02 21.58 -12.20
CA TYR A 106 5.14 22.76 -12.24
C TYR A 106 5.34 23.74 -11.07
N LEU A 107 5.73 23.27 -9.88
CA LEU A 107 6.01 24.14 -8.72
C LEU A 107 7.19 25.11 -8.94
N PRO A 108 8.31 24.74 -9.58
CA PRO A 108 9.37 25.68 -9.95
C PRO A 108 8.88 26.76 -10.91
N ASN A 109 7.95 26.43 -11.81
CA ASN A 109 7.37 27.36 -12.78
C ASN A 109 6.27 28.27 -12.20
N GLN A 110 5.69 27.93 -11.03
CA GLN A 110 4.73 28.79 -10.34
C GLN A 110 5.37 29.87 -9.46
N ASN A 111 6.64 29.73 -9.10
CA ASN A 111 7.38 30.80 -8.40
C ASN A 111 7.59 32.06 -9.26
N MET A 112 7.29 32.01 -10.57
CA MET A 112 7.30 33.18 -11.46
C MET A 112 5.92 33.85 -11.61
N LEU A 113 4.83 33.21 -11.13
CA LEU A 113 3.45 33.74 -11.23
C LEU A 113 2.81 34.05 -9.86
N LEU A 114 3.46 33.71 -8.74
CA LEU A 114 3.03 34.11 -7.40
C LEU A 114 3.52 35.52 -7.04
N LEU A 115 3.12 36.51 -7.83
CA LEU A 115 2.87 37.85 -7.28
C LEU A 115 1.65 37.73 -6.36
N LYS A 116 1.95 37.44 -5.08
CA LYS A 116 1.13 37.52 -3.85
C LYS A 116 -0.38 37.78 -4.02
N PRO A 117 -1.21 36.95 -3.39
CA PRO A 117 -2.35 37.46 -2.64
C PRO A 117 -1.91 37.66 -1.18
N LYS A 118 -1.79 38.93 -0.76
CA LYS A 118 -1.98 39.27 0.66
C LYS A 118 -3.42 38.88 1.01
N MET A 119 -3.63 37.83 1.78
CA MET A 119 -4.91 37.56 2.41
C MET A 119 -4.79 37.84 3.90
N ASP A 120 -5.14 39.08 4.27
CA ASP A 120 -5.45 39.45 5.65
C ASP A 120 -6.81 38.83 6.00
N TYR A 121 -6.82 37.63 6.58
CA TYR A 121 -8.05 37.07 7.15
C TYR A 121 -8.34 37.74 8.50
N LYS A 122 -9.04 38.88 8.45
CA LYS A 122 -9.83 39.34 9.60
C LYS A 122 -11.13 38.54 9.63
N PHE A 123 -11.23 37.56 10.52
CA PHE A 123 -12.50 36.94 10.88
C PHE A 123 -13.39 37.98 11.59
N GLY A 124 -14.20 38.69 10.81
CA GLY A 124 -15.29 39.52 11.31
C GLY A 124 -16.47 38.65 11.72
N ARG A 125 -16.74 38.59 13.02
CA ARG A 125 -17.96 38.01 13.60
C ARG A 125 -19.07 39.07 13.52
N ASN A 126 -19.76 39.17 12.38
CA ASN A 126 -20.94 40.03 12.26
C ASN A 126 -22.14 39.33 12.91
N ASN A 127 -22.35 39.60 14.20
CA ASN A 127 -23.65 39.42 14.83
C ASN A 127 -24.48 40.67 14.55
N GLU A 128 -25.13 40.74 13.38
CA GLU A 128 -26.20 41.71 13.15
C GLU A 128 -27.44 41.24 13.93
N LYS A 129 -27.60 41.82 15.13
CA LYS A 129 -28.91 41.95 15.76
C LYS A 129 -29.51 43.25 15.25
N ASP A 130 -30.43 43.15 14.29
CA ASP A 130 -31.42 44.20 14.03
C ASP A 130 -32.71 43.51 13.58
N ASN A 131 -33.60 43.25 14.55
CA ASN A 131 -35.02 43.06 14.29
C ASN A 131 -35.76 43.99 15.23
N THR A 132 -35.99 45.22 14.76
CA THR A 132 -37.07 46.08 15.23
C THR A 132 -37.98 46.41 14.04
N ILE A 133 -39.28 46.35 14.34
CA ILE A 133 -40.46 46.94 13.68
C ILE A 133 -41.44 45.88 13.14
N ASN A 134 -42.36 45.46 14.02
CA ASN A 134 -43.74 45.98 14.03
C ASN A 134 -44.32 45.88 15.43
#